data_AF-A0A564WJP4-F1
#
_entry.id   AF-A0A564WJP4-F1
#
_cell.length_a   1.000
_cell.length_b   1.000
_cell.length_c   1.000
_cell.angle_alpha   90.00
_cell.angle_beta   90.00
_cell.angle_gamma   90.00
#
_symmetry.space_group_name_H-M   'P 1'
#
loop_
_entity.id
_entity.type
_entity.pdbx_description
1 polymer ?
#
loop_
_entity_poly.entity_id
_entity_poly.type
_entity_poly.pdbx_seq_one_letter_code
_entity_poly.pdbx_strand_id
1 'polypeptide(L)'
;MADERAPVALDQLPVVTAEDGIELITLATVGGVSVPARLPLSEVGGGGGGGPATWGDITGTLADQTDLSAALAGKAGSSHSHSAATSQVDGFLTAGDKAKLDGIAAGAQVNLNGAATVSLLDAALGGTDWRLVSAEGGAAGLTLVCLAYNAADGTTVTDGSTGNVNYNTAAYALDSTVVLPTASPWEITINDTGEFYIEYDVGLNFAEANVKGLTTVTLRSDAGGSWATVPGSTVITSEAGSSSSTGIQNAYGAGSGYLNLATPGKKIAVQTAPASTNADVKTVGGSCNIAIYKVNAGGGSGGGSPITWYDEGTALGQQTKVKFTGAGVMAAVNGDTVDVTIAAQAAAAGGDGGMVQFNSGGAIAGAAGVTVKSPANGPGYTNHILHANAYTGGCAFETVAAGAGWWADSYHDVAYDVALAGAATLKGSVINVQNNNEIAATKVYLRNTTAAAVNVTIDTSDGHFTEIVGLSNPFSIDANATKIVYLTARKDGSGSVRKAVEG
;
A
#
# COMPACT_ATOMS: atom_id res chain seq x y z
N MET A 1 -2.83 -77.45 108.46
CA MET A 1 -2.21 -78.80 108.49
C MET A 1 -1.71 -79.08 107.09
N ALA A 2 -0.48 -79.58 106.99
CA ALA A 2 0.36 -79.55 105.80
C ALA A 2 -0.29 -80.18 104.55
N ASP A 3 -0.13 -79.47 103.43
CA ASP A 3 -0.33 -79.96 102.07
C ASP A 3 0.93 -80.71 101.64
N GLU A 4 0.80 -82.01 101.39
CA GLU A 4 1.87 -82.87 100.94
C GLU A 4 1.33 -83.77 99.82
N ARG A 5 1.25 -83.23 98.60
CA ARG A 5 1.23 -84.03 97.38
C ARG A 5 2.20 -83.44 96.37
N ALA A 6 3.28 -84.19 96.16
CA ALA A 6 4.36 -83.89 95.23
C ALA A 6 3.84 -83.65 93.79
N PRO A 7 4.46 -82.74 93.02
CA PRO A 7 4.17 -82.57 91.61
C PRO A 7 4.61 -83.83 90.84
N VAL A 8 3.70 -84.39 90.04
CA VAL A 8 4.04 -85.47 89.10
C VAL A 8 5.00 -84.91 88.05
N ALA A 9 6.14 -85.58 87.86
CA ALA A 9 7.16 -85.21 86.91
C ALA A 9 6.60 -85.20 85.47
N LEU A 10 6.94 -84.13 84.73
CA LEU A 10 6.47 -83.85 83.37
C LEU A 10 6.92 -84.89 82.32
N ASP A 11 7.73 -85.90 82.69
CA ASP A 11 8.25 -86.93 81.78
C ASP A 11 7.32 -88.15 81.57
N GLN A 12 6.25 -88.27 82.36
CA GLN A 12 5.28 -89.38 82.27
C GLN A 12 4.05 -89.04 81.42
N LEU A 13 4.04 -87.90 80.72
CA LEU A 13 2.97 -87.54 79.78
C LEU A 13 3.32 -88.06 78.37
N PRO A 14 2.43 -88.83 77.71
CA PRO A 14 2.72 -89.40 76.40
C PRO A 14 2.92 -88.29 75.37
N VAL A 15 4.12 -88.26 74.78
CA VAL A 15 4.40 -87.46 73.57
C VAL A 15 3.65 -88.08 72.41
N VAL A 16 2.69 -87.36 71.84
CA VAL A 16 2.08 -87.68 70.55
C VAL A 16 2.28 -86.50 69.60
N THR A 17 3.30 -86.60 68.77
CA THR A 17 3.45 -85.88 67.49
C THR A 17 2.96 -86.82 66.39
N ALA A 18 2.30 -86.43 65.30
CA ALA A 18 1.79 -85.15 64.79
C ALA A 18 0.83 -85.49 63.61
N GLU A 19 0.52 -84.45 62.83
CA GLU A 19 -0.02 -84.40 61.47
C GLU A 19 -1.51 -84.02 61.37
N ASP A 20 -1.72 -82.91 60.66
CA ASP A 20 -2.99 -82.31 60.26
C ASP A 20 -3.77 -81.49 61.31
N GLY A 21 -3.25 -80.30 61.64
CA GLY A 21 -4.03 -79.05 61.64
C GLY A 21 -5.33 -78.92 62.45
N ILE A 22 -5.59 -79.79 63.44
CA ILE A 22 -6.76 -79.70 64.32
C ILE A 22 -6.32 -79.19 65.70
N GLU A 23 -6.73 -77.98 66.04
CA GLU A 23 -6.54 -77.39 67.37
C GLU A 23 -7.21 -78.24 68.45
N LEU A 24 -6.42 -78.63 69.45
CA LEU A 24 -6.85 -79.44 70.57
C LEU A 24 -7.61 -78.56 71.58
N ILE A 25 -8.93 -78.76 71.69
CA ILE A 25 -9.74 -78.23 72.80
C ILE A 25 -9.34 -78.98 74.06
N THR A 26 -8.66 -78.28 74.97
CA THR A 26 -8.27 -78.80 76.29
C THR A 26 -9.50 -79.11 77.14
N LEU A 27 -9.92 -80.38 77.20
CA LEU A 27 -10.89 -80.87 78.18
C LEU A 27 -10.19 -81.10 79.53
N ALA A 28 -10.28 -80.12 80.42
CA ALA A 28 -10.01 -80.36 81.84
C ALA A 28 -11.20 -81.14 82.43
N THR A 29 -11.00 -82.42 82.73
CA THR A 29 -11.99 -83.21 83.48
C THR A 29 -11.59 -83.24 84.96
N VAL A 30 -12.43 -82.68 85.83
CA VAL A 30 -12.40 -82.93 87.27
C VAL A 30 -13.66 -83.72 87.61
N GLY A 31 -13.52 -84.94 88.14
CA GLY A 31 -14.59 -85.61 88.88
C GLY A 31 -15.56 -86.55 88.12
N GLY A 32 -15.20 -87.06 86.94
CA GLY A 32 -15.72 -88.36 86.46
C GLY A 32 -17.23 -88.50 86.18
N VAL A 33 -17.95 -87.41 85.85
CA VAL A 33 -19.32 -87.49 85.30
C VAL A 33 -19.43 -86.56 84.07
N SER A 34 -19.57 -87.13 82.89
CA SER A 34 -19.86 -86.41 81.64
C SER A 34 -21.37 -86.27 81.46
N VAL A 35 -21.92 -85.10 81.79
CA VAL A 35 -23.27 -84.68 81.38
C VAL A 35 -23.13 -83.76 80.17
N PRO A 36 -23.66 -84.11 78.97
CA PRO A 36 -23.77 -83.13 77.89
C PRO A 36 -24.87 -82.12 78.21
N ALA A 37 -24.48 -80.90 78.59
CA ALA A 37 -25.38 -79.76 78.62
C ALA A 37 -25.71 -79.35 77.16
N ARG A 38 -26.89 -79.76 76.70
CA ARG A 38 -27.72 -79.09 75.68
C ARG A 38 -27.72 -77.57 75.95
N LEU A 39 -27.63 -76.66 74.98
CA LEU A 39 -28.60 -76.38 73.89
C LEU A 39 -27.96 -75.50 72.79
N PRO A 40 -28.51 -75.52 71.55
CA PRO A 40 -27.99 -74.77 70.39
C PRO A 40 -28.27 -73.26 70.47
N LEU A 41 -27.29 -72.43 70.11
CA LEU A 41 -27.48 -71.00 69.86
C LEU A 41 -27.75 -70.77 68.36
N SER A 42 -28.93 -71.17 67.92
CA SER A 42 -29.62 -70.50 66.80
C SER A 42 -30.52 -69.43 67.41
N GLU A 43 -30.47 -68.21 66.87
CA GLU A 43 -31.28 -67.01 67.20
C GLU A 43 -30.72 -66.08 68.29
N VAL A 44 -29.87 -65.14 67.88
CA VAL A 44 -29.97 -63.76 68.38
C VAL A 44 -30.12 -62.85 67.17
N GLY A 45 -31.37 -62.53 66.85
CA GLY A 45 -31.69 -61.28 66.19
C GLY A 45 -31.65 -60.13 67.19
N GLY A 46 -31.33 -58.92 66.70
CA GLY A 46 -31.38 -57.66 67.45
C GLY A 46 -30.05 -56.91 67.40
N GLY A 47 -29.97 -55.65 67.01
CA GLY A 47 -31.01 -54.68 66.71
C GLY A 47 -30.38 -53.39 66.17
N GLY A 48 -31.17 -52.61 65.45
CA GLY A 48 -30.80 -51.29 64.97
C GLY A 48 -30.61 -50.30 66.12
N GLY A 49 -29.52 -49.55 66.08
CA GLY A 49 -29.31 -48.34 66.86
C GLY A 49 -29.26 -47.14 65.92
N GLY A 50 -30.37 -46.42 65.80
CA GLY A 50 -30.43 -45.14 65.11
C GLY A 50 -29.82 -44.04 65.97
N GLY A 51 -28.61 -43.61 65.63
CA GLY A 51 -28.08 -42.30 65.98
C GLY A 51 -28.02 -41.44 64.71
N PRO A 52 -28.18 -40.10 64.79
CA PRO A 52 -28.06 -39.23 63.62
C PRO A 52 -26.66 -39.43 63.02
N ALA A 53 -26.59 -39.90 61.78
CA ALA A 53 -25.32 -40.08 61.10
C ALA A 53 -24.64 -38.71 60.95
N THR A 54 -23.54 -38.51 61.68
CA THR A 54 -22.65 -37.37 61.49
C THR A 54 -22.10 -37.44 60.07
N TRP A 55 -22.37 -36.42 59.25
CA TRP A 55 -21.83 -36.34 57.90
C TRP A 55 -20.30 -36.21 57.99
N GLY A 56 -19.59 -37.33 57.78
CA GLY A 56 -18.15 -37.43 57.97
C GLY A 56 -17.67 -38.84 58.36
N ASP A 57 -18.53 -39.66 58.96
CA ASP A 57 -18.19 -41.03 59.40
C ASP A 57 -18.62 -42.11 58.40
N ILE A 58 -18.63 -41.81 57.09
CA ILE A 58 -18.74 -42.88 56.07
C ILE A 58 -17.41 -43.64 56.07
N THR A 59 -17.24 -44.53 57.04
CA THR A 59 -16.17 -45.52 57.08
C THR A 59 -16.72 -46.81 56.48
N GLY A 60 -16.23 -47.15 55.28
CA GLY A 60 -16.71 -48.25 54.42
C GLY A 60 -16.32 -48.01 52.96
N THR A 61 -16.39 -49.04 52.11
CA THR A 61 -16.13 -48.86 50.67
C THR A 61 -17.38 -48.22 50.05
N LEU A 62 -17.22 -47.29 49.10
CA LEU A 62 -18.36 -46.64 48.43
C LEU A 62 -19.35 -47.65 47.80
N ALA A 63 -18.88 -48.86 47.49
CA ALA A 63 -19.68 -50.00 47.03
C ALA A 63 -20.74 -50.47 48.05
N ASP A 64 -20.49 -50.29 49.35
CA ASP A 64 -21.39 -50.70 50.44
C ASP A 64 -22.50 -49.65 50.70
N GLN A 65 -22.37 -48.46 50.12
CA GLN A 65 -23.36 -47.37 50.15
C GLN A 65 -24.13 -47.38 48.83
N THR A 66 -24.99 -48.39 48.65
CA THR A 66 -25.64 -48.70 47.37
C THR A 66 -26.47 -47.55 46.81
N ASP A 67 -27.13 -46.78 47.66
CA ASP A 67 -27.92 -45.60 47.30
C ASP A 67 -27.05 -44.43 46.82
N LEU A 68 -25.92 -44.18 47.50
CA LEU A 68 -24.95 -43.16 47.13
C LEU A 68 -24.20 -43.53 45.84
N SER A 69 -23.88 -44.83 45.70
CA SER A 69 -23.30 -45.41 44.48
C SER A 69 -24.28 -45.28 43.29
N ALA A 70 -25.56 -45.60 43.50
CA ALA A 70 -26.59 -45.42 42.47
C ALA A 70 -26.82 -43.94 42.12
N ALA A 71 -26.85 -43.07 43.13
CA ALA A 71 -26.97 -41.63 42.93
C ALA A 71 -25.77 -41.08 42.14
N LEU A 72 -24.56 -41.50 42.47
CA LEU A 72 -23.34 -41.05 41.78
C LEU A 72 -23.24 -41.60 40.35
N ALA A 73 -23.57 -42.87 40.15
CA ALA A 73 -23.66 -43.49 38.82
C ALA A 73 -24.70 -42.81 37.92
N GLY A 74 -25.73 -42.19 38.51
CA GLY A 74 -26.73 -41.40 37.79
C GLY A 74 -26.34 -39.94 37.53
N LYS A 75 -25.25 -39.42 38.12
CA LYS A 75 -24.86 -37.99 38.02
C LYS A 75 -23.90 -37.69 36.87
N ALA A 76 -23.10 -38.65 36.44
CA ALA A 76 -22.28 -38.54 35.25
C ALA A 76 -22.31 -39.88 34.51
N GLY A 77 -22.65 -39.87 33.22
CA GLY A 77 -22.45 -41.03 32.38
C GLY A 77 -20.99 -41.46 32.49
N SER A 78 -20.73 -42.75 32.74
CA SER A 78 -19.37 -43.29 32.88
C SER A 78 -18.48 -43.02 31.66
N SER A 79 -19.11 -42.66 30.54
CA SER A 79 -18.48 -42.06 29.38
C SER A 79 -19.15 -40.71 29.10
N HIS A 80 -18.37 -39.63 29.19
CA HIS A 80 -18.65 -38.40 28.48
C HIS A 80 -17.42 -38.06 27.65
N SER A 81 -17.65 -37.55 26.45
CA SER A 81 -16.59 -37.20 25.51
C SER A 81 -16.70 -35.73 25.13
N HIS A 82 -15.55 -35.14 24.84
CA HIS A 82 -15.46 -33.84 24.20
C HIS A 82 -15.07 -34.06 22.74
N SER A 83 -15.85 -33.50 21.83
CA SER A 83 -15.52 -33.51 20.41
C SER A 83 -14.27 -32.67 20.14
N ALA A 84 -13.55 -33.00 19.07
CA ALA A 84 -12.46 -32.17 18.58
C ALA A 84 -13.00 -30.81 18.10
N ALA A 85 -12.22 -29.76 18.30
CA ALA A 85 -12.53 -28.45 17.74
C ALA A 85 -12.54 -28.52 16.20
N THR A 86 -13.50 -27.85 15.57
CA THR A 86 -13.58 -27.68 14.12
C THR A 86 -13.67 -26.20 13.78
N SER A 87 -13.63 -25.84 12.50
CA SER A 87 -13.81 -24.44 12.07
C SER A 87 -15.18 -23.85 12.40
N GLN A 88 -16.17 -24.67 12.75
CA GLN A 88 -17.56 -24.25 12.96
C GLN A 88 -18.10 -24.61 14.36
N VAL A 89 -17.36 -25.41 15.14
CA VAL A 89 -17.81 -25.92 16.44
C VAL A 89 -16.61 -25.97 17.39
N ASP A 90 -16.77 -25.34 18.55
CA ASP A 90 -15.77 -25.36 19.63
C ASP A 90 -15.59 -26.78 20.19
N GLY A 91 -14.38 -27.10 20.63
CA GLY A 91 -14.05 -28.44 21.13
C GLY A 91 -12.64 -28.52 21.71
N PHE A 92 -12.16 -29.73 21.97
CA PHE A 92 -10.80 -29.95 22.49
C PHE A 92 -9.79 -30.06 21.36
N LEU A 93 -8.54 -29.67 21.62
CA LEU A 93 -7.43 -29.93 20.71
C LEU A 93 -7.16 -31.44 20.68
N THR A 94 -7.00 -32.00 19.48
CA THR A 94 -6.58 -33.40 19.36
C THR A 94 -5.10 -33.54 19.72
N ALA A 95 -4.65 -34.77 19.99
CA ALA A 95 -3.23 -35.06 20.18
C ALA A 95 -2.39 -34.66 18.95
N GLY A 96 -2.97 -34.76 17.74
CA GLY A 96 -2.32 -34.33 16.50
C GLY A 96 -2.18 -32.81 16.39
N ASP A 97 -3.20 -32.06 16.82
CA ASP A 97 -3.14 -30.59 16.84
C ASP A 97 -2.11 -30.10 17.86
N LYS A 98 -2.09 -30.71 19.04
CA LYS A 98 -1.08 -30.43 20.07
C LYS A 98 0.34 -30.70 19.58
N ALA A 99 0.57 -31.84 18.90
CA ALA A 99 1.88 -32.17 18.35
C ALA A 99 2.33 -31.15 17.27
N LYS A 100 1.41 -30.66 16.44
CA LYS A 100 1.72 -29.59 15.47
C LYS A 100 2.10 -28.29 16.18
N LEU A 101 1.36 -27.90 17.21
CA LEU A 101 1.64 -26.69 18.00
C LEU A 101 2.96 -26.79 18.78
N ASP A 102 3.26 -27.96 19.36
CA ASP A 102 4.52 -28.21 20.07
C ASP A 102 5.74 -28.21 19.13
N GLY A 103 5.52 -28.50 17.85
CA GLY A 103 6.56 -28.43 16.81
C GLY A 103 6.90 -27.01 16.34
N ILE A 104 6.13 -25.99 16.76
CA ILE A 104 6.40 -24.59 16.42
C ILE A 104 7.40 -24.02 17.41
N ALA A 105 8.61 -23.70 16.94
CA ALA A 105 9.64 -23.08 17.77
C ALA A 105 9.19 -21.70 18.31
N ALA A 106 9.67 -21.35 19.51
CA ALA A 106 9.39 -20.04 20.09
C ALA A 106 9.89 -18.92 19.17
N GLY A 107 8.99 -17.99 18.80
CA GLY A 107 9.30 -16.90 17.89
C GLY A 107 9.24 -17.26 16.40
N ALA A 108 8.72 -18.43 16.03
CA ALA A 108 8.45 -18.75 14.62
C ALA A 108 7.59 -17.67 13.97
N GLN A 109 8.11 -17.07 12.90
CA GLN A 109 7.42 -16.07 12.11
C GLN A 109 6.64 -16.75 10.97
N VAL A 110 5.64 -16.06 10.43
CA VAL A 110 4.97 -16.49 9.20
C VAL A 110 6.01 -16.53 8.08
N ASN A 111 6.11 -17.65 7.36
CA ASN A 111 6.83 -17.69 6.10
C ASN A 111 6.10 -16.79 5.11
N LEU A 112 6.54 -15.53 5.02
CA LEU A 112 6.05 -14.60 4.02
C LEU A 112 6.38 -15.19 2.64
N ASN A 113 5.36 -15.34 1.80
CA ASN A 113 5.59 -15.69 0.40
C ASN A 113 6.20 -14.48 -0.33
N GLY A 114 6.72 -14.71 -1.54
CA GLY A 114 7.35 -13.65 -2.35
C GLY A 114 6.47 -12.40 -2.47
N ALA A 115 5.18 -12.57 -2.72
CA ALA A 115 4.23 -11.47 -2.87
C ALA A 115 4.05 -10.63 -1.59
N ALA A 116 4.00 -11.27 -0.42
CA ALA A 116 3.86 -10.58 0.87
C ALA A 116 5.13 -9.78 1.22
N THR A 117 6.31 -10.36 0.98
CA THR A 117 7.60 -9.66 1.14
C THR A 117 7.68 -8.44 0.23
N VAL A 118 7.27 -8.60 -1.02
CA VAL A 118 7.30 -7.59 -2.07
C VAL A 118 6.31 -6.45 -1.77
N SER A 119 5.16 -6.75 -1.15
CA SER A 119 4.21 -5.73 -0.66
C SER A 119 4.72 -4.95 0.55
N LEU A 120 5.39 -5.63 1.49
CA LEU A 120 6.02 -4.98 2.64
C LEU A 120 7.16 -4.04 2.21
N LEU A 121 7.95 -4.44 1.21
CA LEU A 121 9.00 -3.60 0.65
C LEU A 121 8.43 -2.37 -0.06
N ASP A 122 7.35 -2.49 -0.84
CA ASP A 122 6.70 -1.32 -1.45
C ASP A 122 6.23 -0.31 -0.41
N ALA A 123 5.58 -0.82 0.65
CA ALA A 123 5.10 0.03 1.74
C ALA A 123 6.27 0.71 2.48
N ALA A 124 7.35 -0.03 2.73
CA ALA A 124 8.52 0.48 3.44
C ALA A 124 9.33 1.49 2.62
N LEU A 125 9.39 1.30 1.29
CA LEU A 125 10.18 2.13 0.37
C LEU A 125 9.33 3.22 -0.31
N GLY A 126 8.03 3.29 -0.02
CA GLY A 126 7.13 4.32 -0.53
C GLY A 126 6.76 4.17 -2.01
N GLY A 127 6.89 2.96 -2.58
CA GLY A 127 6.55 2.68 -3.98
C GLY A 127 7.22 1.44 -4.56
N THR A 128 6.95 1.16 -5.84
CA THR A 128 7.46 -0.01 -6.58
C THR A 128 8.80 0.24 -7.29
N ASP A 129 9.36 1.44 -7.18
CA ASP A 129 10.54 1.86 -7.96
C ASP A 129 11.79 1.02 -7.68
N TRP A 130 11.90 0.44 -6.48
CA TRP A 130 13.00 -0.49 -6.12
C TRP A 130 13.00 -1.79 -6.93
N ARG A 131 11.87 -2.12 -7.57
CA ARG A 131 11.73 -3.30 -8.44
C ARG A 131 12.27 -3.03 -9.86
N LEU A 132 12.66 -1.78 -10.14
CA LEU A 132 13.28 -1.41 -11.41
C LEU A 132 14.78 -1.72 -11.32
N VAL A 133 15.30 -2.47 -12.29
CA VAL A 133 16.74 -2.66 -12.43
C VAL A 133 17.34 -1.33 -12.90
N SER A 134 18.07 -0.65 -12.02
CA SER A 134 18.96 0.45 -12.43
C SER A 134 20.08 -0.17 -13.28
N ALA A 135 20.20 0.34 -14.50
CA ALA A 135 21.01 -0.21 -15.56
C ALA A 135 22.49 -0.40 -15.20
N GLU A 136 22.89 -1.66 -15.01
CA GLU A 136 24.19 -2.16 -15.46
C GLU A 136 23.94 -3.39 -16.34
N GLY A 137 23.18 -3.23 -17.42
CA GLY A 137 23.03 -4.27 -18.46
C GLY A 137 21.64 -4.46 -19.08
N GLY A 138 20.57 -3.91 -18.49
CA GLY A 138 19.21 -3.95 -19.04
C GLY A 138 18.69 -2.56 -19.40
N ALA A 139 17.98 -2.43 -20.52
CA ALA A 139 17.34 -1.17 -20.93
C ALA A 139 16.32 -0.72 -19.86
N ALA A 140 16.30 0.59 -19.56
CA ALA A 140 15.36 1.18 -18.62
C ALA A 140 13.89 0.82 -18.95
N GLY A 141 13.06 0.54 -17.94
CA GLY A 141 11.63 0.29 -18.10
C GLY A 141 11.20 -1.18 -18.17
N LEU A 142 12.06 -2.13 -17.77
CA LEU A 142 11.71 -3.56 -17.69
C LEU A 142 11.48 -4.00 -16.24
N THR A 143 10.39 -4.73 -15.99
CA THR A 143 10.15 -5.42 -14.71
C THR A 143 10.20 -6.92 -14.92
N LEU A 144 11.11 -7.62 -14.23
CA LEU A 144 11.15 -9.09 -14.26
C LEU A 144 9.87 -9.65 -13.65
N VAL A 145 9.11 -10.42 -14.43
CA VAL A 145 7.88 -11.08 -13.96
C VAL A 145 8.05 -12.59 -13.77
N CYS A 146 9.00 -13.21 -14.49
CA CYS A 146 9.30 -14.62 -14.33
C CYS A 146 10.72 -14.94 -14.80
N LEU A 147 11.41 -15.81 -14.05
CA LEU A 147 12.62 -16.52 -14.46
C LEU A 147 12.38 -18.01 -14.22
N ALA A 148 12.38 -18.78 -15.30
CA ALA A 148 12.16 -20.23 -15.26
C ALA A 148 13.32 -20.97 -15.92
N TYR A 149 13.51 -22.22 -15.52
CA TYR A 149 14.55 -23.10 -16.04
C TYR A 149 14.05 -24.53 -16.19
N ASN A 150 14.79 -25.32 -16.97
CA ASN A 150 14.56 -26.76 -17.08
C ASN A 150 15.32 -27.51 -15.98
N ALA A 151 14.64 -28.21 -15.09
CA ALA A 151 15.35 -28.98 -14.05
C ALA A 151 15.91 -30.33 -14.54
N ALA A 152 15.47 -30.78 -15.72
CA ALA A 152 15.84 -32.07 -16.28
C ALA A 152 16.08 -31.96 -17.79
N ASP A 153 16.80 -32.95 -18.33
CA ASP A 153 16.97 -33.05 -19.77
C ASP A 153 15.61 -33.21 -20.48
N GLY A 154 15.52 -32.68 -21.70
CA GLY A 154 14.34 -32.84 -22.53
C GLY A 154 14.25 -34.21 -23.20
N THR A 155 13.18 -34.41 -23.96
CA THR A 155 13.08 -35.54 -24.89
C THR A 155 13.97 -35.31 -26.11
N THR A 156 14.45 -36.39 -26.72
CA THR A 156 15.15 -36.30 -28.01
C THR A 156 14.21 -35.76 -29.09
N VAL A 157 14.70 -34.81 -29.87
CA VAL A 157 14.04 -34.25 -31.05
C VAL A 157 14.78 -34.78 -32.27
N THR A 158 14.08 -35.58 -33.06
CA THR A 158 14.62 -36.19 -34.26
C THR A 158 14.90 -35.14 -35.34
N ASP A 159 15.92 -35.39 -36.15
CA ASP A 159 16.23 -34.59 -37.33
C ASP A 159 15.00 -34.33 -38.22
N GLY A 160 14.96 -33.14 -38.84
CA GLY A 160 13.82 -32.70 -39.64
C GLY A 160 12.50 -32.50 -38.89
N SER A 161 12.47 -32.73 -37.56
CA SER A 161 11.29 -32.55 -36.71
C SER A 161 11.38 -31.27 -35.87
N THR A 162 10.34 -31.02 -35.07
CA THR A 162 10.33 -29.92 -34.10
C THR A 162 10.09 -30.46 -32.70
N GLY A 163 10.65 -29.80 -31.69
CA GLY A 163 10.48 -30.16 -30.29
C GLY A 163 10.52 -28.92 -29.40
N ASN A 164 9.89 -29.01 -28.23
CA ASN A 164 9.75 -27.87 -27.34
C ASN A 164 10.74 -27.96 -26.17
N VAL A 165 11.25 -26.81 -25.75
CA VAL A 165 12.10 -26.68 -24.57
C VAL A 165 11.22 -26.57 -23.33
N ASN A 166 11.54 -27.34 -22.30
CA ASN A 166 10.82 -27.32 -21.03
C ASN A 166 11.29 -26.16 -20.15
N TYR A 167 10.38 -25.52 -19.41
CA TYR A 167 10.66 -24.48 -18.42
C TYR A 167 9.70 -24.63 -17.23
N ASN A 168 9.79 -25.76 -16.55
CA ASN A 168 8.81 -26.18 -15.54
C ASN A 168 9.17 -25.80 -14.11
N THR A 169 10.34 -25.19 -13.89
CA THR A 169 10.79 -24.80 -12.55
C THR A 169 11.04 -23.30 -12.50
N ALA A 170 10.36 -22.60 -11.59
CA ALA A 170 10.56 -21.18 -11.36
C ALA A 170 11.76 -20.97 -10.42
N ALA A 171 12.75 -20.20 -10.87
CA ALA A 171 13.72 -19.56 -9.97
C ALA A 171 13.12 -18.29 -9.35
N TYR A 172 12.24 -17.62 -10.10
CA TYR A 172 11.47 -16.46 -9.65
C TYR A 172 10.17 -16.37 -10.45
N ALA A 173 9.05 -16.05 -9.80
CA ALA A 173 7.79 -15.76 -10.47
C ALA A 173 6.97 -14.77 -9.63
N LEU A 174 6.47 -13.71 -10.26
CA LEU A 174 5.47 -12.86 -9.64
C LEU A 174 4.12 -13.59 -9.68
N ASP A 175 3.53 -13.77 -8.49
CA ASP A 175 2.30 -14.54 -8.34
C ASP A 175 1.18 -13.96 -9.23
N SER A 176 0.42 -14.85 -9.88
CA SER A 176 -0.65 -14.62 -10.86
C SER A 176 -0.29 -14.12 -12.27
N THR A 177 0.83 -13.42 -12.51
CA THR A 177 1.17 -12.85 -13.84
C THR A 177 1.64 -13.91 -14.84
N VAL A 178 2.50 -14.83 -14.39
CA VAL A 178 3.01 -15.93 -15.22
C VAL A 178 2.72 -17.25 -14.52
N VAL A 179 2.15 -18.19 -15.26
CA VAL A 179 1.86 -19.53 -14.77
C VAL A 179 2.72 -20.52 -15.53
N LEU A 180 3.59 -21.21 -14.78
CA LEU A 180 4.35 -22.35 -15.31
C LEU A 180 3.48 -23.62 -15.31
N PRO A 181 3.52 -24.39 -16.40
CA PRO A 181 2.67 -25.57 -16.56
C PRO A 181 3.24 -26.78 -15.80
N THR A 182 2.36 -27.55 -15.15
CA THR A 182 2.71 -28.83 -14.51
C THR A 182 2.47 -30.04 -15.43
N ALA A 183 1.48 -29.99 -16.32
CA ALA A 183 1.12 -31.08 -17.22
C ALA A 183 1.80 -31.00 -18.60
N SER A 184 2.03 -29.79 -19.11
CA SER A 184 2.71 -29.52 -20.39
C SER A 184 3.93 -28.64 -20.14
N PRO A 185 5.07 -29.17 -19.65
CA PRO A 185 6.19 -28.44 -19.03
C PRO A 185 6.88 -27.36 -19.90
N TRP A 186 6.42 -27.19 -21.14
CA TRP A 186 6.93 -26.27 -22.16
C TRP A 186 5.97 -25.11 -22.50
N GLU A 187 4.70 -25.14 -22.07
CA GLU A 187 3.71 -24.09 -22.34
C GLU A 187 3.59 -23.07 -21.19
N ILE A 188 4.35 -21.98 -21.26
CA ILE A 188 4.26 -20.92 -20.25
C ILE A 188 3.08 -20.01 -20.57
N THR A 189 2.21 -19.75 -19.58
CA THR A 189 1.06 -18.85 -19.74
C THR A 189 1.34 -17.49 -19.12
N ILE A 190 1.11 -16.41 -19.86
CA ILE A 190 1.16 -15.03 -19.39
C ILE A 190 -0.29 -14.54 -19.22
N ASN A 191 -0.70 -14.33 -17.98
CA ASN A 191 -2.04 -13.88 -17.57
C ASN A 191 -2.12 -12.36 -17.44
N ASP A 192 -1.57 -11.65 -18.41
CA ASP A 192 -1.48 -10.20 -18.40
C ASP A 192 -1.48 -9.65 -19.85
N THR A 193 -1.57 -8.34 -19.99
CA THR A 193 -1.64 -7.62 -21.26
C THR A 193 -0.50 -6.62 -21.39
N GLY A 194 -0.27 -6.14 -22.60
CA GLY A 194 0.77 -5.16 -22.93
C GLY A 194 2.01 -5.79 -23.55
N GLU A 195 3.11 -5.02 -23.59
CA GLU A 195 4.36 -5.44 -24.21
C GLU A 195 5.28 -6.16 -23.22
N PHE A 196 5.87 -7.27 -23.67
CA PHE A 196 6.80 -8.08 -22.91
C PHE A 196 8.10 -8.23 -23.69
N TYR A 197 9.22 -8.15 -22.99
CA TYR A 197 10.53 -8.55 -23.48
C TYR A 197 10.83 -9.93 -22.94
N ILE A 198 11.13 -10.87 -23.82
CA ILE A 198 11.38 -12.27 -23.47
C ILE A 198 12.77 -12.63 -23.96
N GLU A 199 13.60 -13.14 -23.04
CA GLU A 199 14.94 -13.63 -23.32
C GLU A 199 15.01 -15.10 -22.94
N TYR A 200 15.70 -15.89 -23.74
CA TYR A 200 15.83 -17.31 -23.52
C TYR A 200 17.24 -17.80 -23.86
N ASP A 201 17.69 -18.75 -23.06
CA ASP A 201 18.90 -19.51 -23.29
C ASP A 201 18.57 -20.98 -23.44
N VAL A 202 19.23 -21.64 -24.39
CA VAL A 202 19.03 -23.07 -24.65
C VAL A 202 20.39 -23.77 -24.80
N GLY A 203 20.74 -24.56 -23.79
CA GLY A 203 21.74 -25.62 -23.90
C GLY A 203 21.18 -26.87 -24.58
N LEU A 204 21.84 -27.31 -25.65
CA LEU A 204 21.51 -28.51 -26.40
C LEU A 204 22.68 -29.49 -26.42
N ASN A 205 22.34 -30.77 -26.49
CA ASN A 205 23.22 -31.88 -26.77
C ASN A 205 22.85 -32.47 -28.13
N PHE A 206 23.82 -32.58 -29.03
CA PHE A 206 23.66 -33.39 -30.24
C PHE A 206 23.87 -34.86 -29.86
N ALA A 207 22.83 -35.67 -30.05
CA ALA A 207 22.75 -37.03 -29.55
C ALA A 207 23.72 -37.99 -30.24
N GLU A 208 24.17 -37.64 -31.44
CA GLU A 208 25.11 -38.43 -32.25
C GLU A 208 26.52 -37.84 -32.22
N ALA A 209 27.49 -38.64 -31.80
CA ALA A 209 28.89 -38.24 -31.83
C ALA A 209 29.40 -38.15 -33.28
N ASN A 210 30.19 -37.12 -33.59
CA ASN A 210 30.86 -36.90 -34.87
C ASN A 210 29.94 -36.58 -36.07
N VAL A 211 28.70 -36.15 -35.83
CA VAL A 211 27.77 -35.69 -36.88
C VAL A 211 27.64 -34.16 -36.80
N LYS A 212 27.49 -33.50 -37.95
CA LYS A 212 27.22 -32.05 -37.99
C LYS A 212 25.85 -31.78 -37.39
N GLY A 213 25.79 -30.93 -36.38
CA GLY A 213 24.56 -30.43 -35.80
C GLY A 213 24.17 -29.07 -36.37
N LEU A 214 22.93 -28.93 -36.83
CA LEU A 214 22.34 -27.65 -37.18
C LEU A 214 20.92 -27.64 -36.63
N THR A 215 20.59 -26.67 -35.77
CA THR A 215 19.29 -26.58 -35.13
C THR A 215 18.89 -25.13 -34.96
N THR A 216 17.68 -24.79 -35.33
CA THR A 216 17.14 -23.45 -35.06
C THR A 216 16.39 -23.46 -33.73
N VAL A 217 16.59 -22.42 -32.91
CA VAL A 217 15.87 -22.21 -31.66
C VAL A 217 15.04 -20.92 -31.78
N THR A 218 13.74 -21.06 -31.63
CA THR A 218 12.79 -19.99 -31.94
C THR A 218 11.78 -19.80 -30.81
N LEU A 219 11.57 -18.55 -30.39
CA LEU A 219 10.45 -18.18 -29.54
C LEU A 219 9.14 -18.20 -30.35
N ARG A 220 8.12 -18.85 -29.79
CA ARG A 220 6.78 -19.00 -30.36
C ARG A 220 5.75 -18.45 -29.39
N SER A 221 4.66 -17.90 -29.92
CA SER A 221 3.52 -17.45 -29.11
C SER A 221 2.19 -17.71 -29.81
N ASP A 222 1.13 -17.93 -29.03
CA ASP A 222 -0.26 -18.01 -29.51
C ASP A 222 -1.01 -16.66 -29.47
N ALA A 223 -0.31 -15.54 -29.25
CA ALA A 223 -0.91 -14.22 -29.05
C ALA A 223 -1.96 -13.86 -30.12
N GLY A 224 -1.71 -14.23 -31.38
CA GLY A 224 -2.61 -14.02 -32.53
C GLY A 224 -3.76 -15.05 -32.68
N GLY A 225 -3.95 -15.95 -31.71
CA GLY A 225 -4.94 -17.04 -31.76
C GLY A 225 -4.43 -18.34 -32.39
N SER A 226 -3.18 -18.37 -32.85
CA SER A 226 -2.49 -19.56 -33.35
C SER A 226 -0.99 -19.39 -33.13
N TRP A 227 -0.27 -20.51 -32.97
CA TRP A 227 1.17 -20.49 -32.74
C TRP A 227 1.93 -19.87 -33.92
N ALA A 228 2.64 -18.78 -33.65
CA ALA A 228 3.46 -18.05 -34.61
C ALA A 228 4.85 -17.75 -34.01
N THR A 229 5.81 -17.44 -34.89
CA THR A 229 7.17 -17.05 -34.48
C THR A 229 7.16 -15.62 -33.96
N VAL A 230 7.72 -15.42 -32.77
CA VAL A 230 8.08 -14.10 -32.26
C VAL A 230 9.44 -13.74 -32.86
N PRO A 231 9.61 -12.54 -33.46
CA PRO A 231 10.89 -12.11 -34.00
C PRO A 231 11.99 -12.20 -32.93
N GLY A 232 13.12 -12.86 -33.25
CA GLY A 232 14.16 -13.14 -32.25
C GLY A 232 14.91 -14.48 -32.33
N SER A 233 14.79 -15.22 -33.44
CA SER A 233 15.34 -16.59 -33.54
C SER A 233 16.86 -16.66 -33.58
N THR A 234 17.42 -17.73 -33.03
CA THR A 234 18.86 -18.02 -33.07
C THR A 234 19.12 -19.38 -33.72
N VAL A 235 20.13 -19.45 -34.57
CA VAL A 235 20.58 -20.69 -35.20
C VAL A 235 21.78 -21.22 -34.41
N ILE A 236 21.67 -22.45 -33.93
CA ILE A 236 22.74 -23.16 -33.23
C ILE A 236 23.38 -24.14 -34.20
N THR A 237 24.69 -24.04 -34.35
CA THR A 237 25.51 -24.96 -35.13
C THR A 237 26.51 -25.66 -34.23
N SER A 238 26.66 -26.98 -34.36
CA SER A 238 27.91 -27.61 -33.99
C SER A 238 28.75 -27.81 -35.25
N GLU A 239 30.02 -27.43 -35.18
CA GLU A 239 30.98 -27.90 -36.17
C GLU A 239 31.19 -29.40 -35.91
N ALA A 240 31.14 -30.22 -36.97
CA ALA A 240 31.62 -31.59 -36.84
C ALA A 240 33.11 -31.52 -36.49
N GLY A 241 33.43 -31.75 -35.22
CA GLY A 241 34.80 -31.90 -34.78
C GLY A 241 35.45 -33.01 -35.60
N SER A 242 36.63 -32.73 -36.15
CA SER A 242 37.46 -33.72 -36.81
C SER A 242 37.61 -34.93 -35.90
N SER A 243 37.04 -36.07 -36.31
CA SER A 243 37.34 -37.44 -35.87
C SER A 243 38.00 -37.56 -34.48
N SER A 244 37.23 -37.71 -33.40
CA SER A 244 37.60 -38.49 -32.18
C SER A 244 36.88 -38.10 -30.87
N SER A 245 35.93 -37.15 -30.83
CA SER A 245 35.18 -36.95 -29.58
C SER A 245 34.20 -38.11 -29.38
N THR A 246 34.50 -39.01 -28.44
CA THR A 246 33.63 -40.13 -28.01
C THR A 246 32.43 -39.67 -27.17
N GLY A 247 32.23 -38.35 -27.02
CA GLY A 247 31.20 -37.74 -26.20
C GLY A 247 30.18 -36.93 -27.00
N ILE A 248 29.02 -36.74 -26.37
CA ILE A 248 27.95 -35.82 -26.76
C ILE A 248 28.54 -34.41 -26.99
N GLN A 249 28.10 -33.74 -28.06
CA GLN A 249 28.53 -32.36 -28.37
C GLN A 249 27.53 -31.37 -27.79
N ASN A 250 28.00 -30.54 -26.85
CA ASN A 250 27.19 -29.49 -26.24
C ASN A 250 27.23 -28.24 -27.13
N ALA A 251 26.09 -27.60 -27.29
CA ALA A 251 25.97 -26.30 -27.94
C ALA A 251 25.03 -25.39 -27.16
N TYR A 252 25.23 -24.09 -27.29
CA TYR A 252 24.48 -23.07 -26.58
C TYR A 252 24.00 -22.01 -27.55
N GLY A 253 22.75 -21.58 -27.40
CA GLY A 253 22.20 -20.45 -28.13
C GLY A 253 21.31 -19.63 -27.22
N ALA A 254 21.42 -18.31 -27.37
CA ALA A 254 20.59 -17.33 -26.71
C ALA A 254 19.77 -16.58 -27.75
N GLY A 255 18.54 -16.18 -27.42
CA GLY A 255 17.71 -15.35 -28.28
C GLY A 255 16.76 -14.48 -27.46
N SER A 256 16.22 -13.44 -28.08
CA SER A 256 15.25 -12.58 -27.42
C SER A 256 14.26 -11.97 -28.39
N GLY A 257 13.07 -11.62 -27.89
CA GLY A 257 11.99 -11.07 -28.69
C GLY A 257 11.02 -10.23 -27.88
N TYR A 258 10.44 -9.23 -28.54
CA TYR A 258 9.35 -8.43 -27.99
C TYR A 258 8.00 -9.02 -28.41
N LEU A 259 7.08 -9.13 -27.46
CA LEU A 259 5.76 -9.71 -27.65
C LEU A 259 4.70 -8.80 -27.05
N ASN A 260 3.78 -8.32 -27.90
CA ASN A 260 2.62 -7.54 -27.45
C ASN A 260 1.40 -8.44 -27.29
N LEU A 261 0.81 -8.45 -26.10
CA LEU A 261 -0.36 -9.26 -25.73
C LEU A 261 -1.60 -8.39 -25.58
N ALA A 262 -2.56 -8.55 -26.50
CA ALA A 262 -3.82 -7.81 -26.47
C ALA A 262 -4.82 -8.34 -25.42
N THR A 263 -4.67 -9.60 -25.01
CA THR A 263 -5.56 -10.28 -24.04
C THR A 263 -4.73 -11.16 -23.11
N PRO A 264 -5.14 -11.38 -21.85
CA PRO A 264 -4.44 -12.25 -20.93
C PRO A 264 -4.63 -13.73 -21.28
N GLY A 265 -3.80 -14.59 -20.70
CA GLY A 265 -3.88 -16.04 -20.85
C GLY A 265 -3.22 -16.56 -22.13
N LYS A 266 -2.33 -15.77 -22.73
CA LYS A 266 -1.56 -16.16 -23.91
C LYS A 266 -0.37 -17.01 -23.52
N LYS A 267 0.01 -17.90 -24.41
CA LYS A 267 1.07 -18.87 -24.23
C LYS A 267 2.30 -18.49 -25.03
N ILE A 268 3.44 -18.84 -24.47
CA ILE A 268 4.74 -18.81 -25.13
C ILE A 268 5.43 -20.16 -24.98
N ALA A 269 6.31 -20.47 -25.93
CA ALA A 269 7.16 -21.65 -25.90
C ALA A 269 8.43 -21.37 -26.69
N VAL A 270 9.53 -22.02 -26.32
CA VAL A 270 10.75 -22.04 -27.14
C VAL A 270 10.82 -23.39 -27.85
N GLN A 271 11.02 -23.36 -29.17
CA GLN A 271 11.01 -24.54 -30.02
C GLN A 271 12.37 -24.73 -30.70
N THR A 272 12.85 -25.97 -30.68
CA THR A 272 14.02 -26.43 -31.42
C THR A 272 13.58 -27.13 -32.70
N ALA A 273 14.27 -26.86 -33.81
CA ALA A 273 14.04 -27.51 -35.09
C ALA A 273 15.39 -27.95 -35.70
N PRO A 274 15.88 -29.18 -35.38
CA PRO A 274 17.05 -29.74 -36.05
C PRO A 274 16.81 -29.88 -37.55
N ALA A 275 17.77 -29.46 -38.35
CA ALA A 275 17.68 -29.56 -39.80
C ALA A 275 17.61 -31.04 -40.25
N SER A 276 16.96 -31.31 -41.37
CA SER A 276 16.93 -32.65 -41.96
C SER A 276 18.36 -33.11 -42.30
N THR A 277 18.68 -34.38 -42.07
CA THR A 277 20.01 -34.99 -42.30
C THR A 277 21.13 -34.50 -41.37
N ASN A 278 20.76 -33.88 -40.25
CA ASN A 278 21.67 -33.48 -39.17
C ASN A 278 21.45 -34.35 -37.92
N ALA A 279 22.29 -34.19 -36.90
CA ALA A 279 22.12 -34.94 -35.65
C ALA A 279 20.85 -34.55 -34.87
N ASP A 280 20.19 -35.56 -34.30
CA ASP A 280 19.16 -35.40 -33.27
C ASP A 280 19.65 -34.52 -32.11
N VAL A 281 18.73 -33.79 -31.48
CA VAL A 281 19.04 -32.91 -30.35
C VAL A 281 18.25 -33.23 -29.10
N LYS A 282 18.83 -32.91 -27.94
CA LYS A 282 18.19 -33.00 -26.63
C LYS A 282 18.53 -31.75 -25.81
N THR A 283 17.55 -31.14 -25.15
CA THR A 283 17.82 -30.03 -24.22
C THR A 283 18.47 -30.55 -22.94
N VAL A 284 19.43 -29.80 -22.39
CA VAL A 284 20.22 -30.22 -21.22
C VAL A 284 19.66 -29.62 -19.94
N GLY A 285 19.36 -30.46 -18.95
CA GLY A 285 18.88 -30.05 -17.63
C GLY A 285 19.79 -29.00 -16.98
N GLY A 286 19.19 -27.94 -16.44
CA GLY A 286 19.89 -26.85 -15.74
C GLY A 286 20.62 -25.87 -16.66
N SER A 287 20.55 -26.04 -17.99
CA SER A 287 21.24 -25.20 -18.98
C SER A 287 20.29 -24.48 -19.93
N CYS A 288 18.97 -24.64 -19.78
CA CYS A 288 17.98 -23.84 -20.48
C CYS A 288 17.25 -22.95 -19.48
N ASN A 289 17.22 -21.64 -19.75
CA ASN A 289 16.51 -20.67 -18.95
C ASN A 289 15.62 -19.78 -19.83
N ILE A 290 14.63 -19.14 -19.22
CA ILE A 290 13.81 -18.12 -19.86
C ILE A 290 13.48 -17.03 -18.85
N ALA A 291 13.75 -15.79 -19.23
CA ALA A 291 13.41 -14.60 -18.47
C ALA A 291 12.32 -13.83 -19.21
N ILE A 292 11.25 -13.49 -18.49
CA ILE A 292 10.11 -12.74 -19.00
C ILE A 292 10.06 -11.43 -18.24
N TYR A 293 10.12 -10.34 -18.98
CA TYR A 293 10.04 -8.99 -18.47
C TYR A 293 8.78 -8.33 -19.00
N LYS A 294 8.02 -7.68 -18.13
CA LYS A 294 7.00 -6.73 -18.56
C LYS A 294 7.70 -5.43 -18.95
N VAL A 295 7.45 -4.95 -20.15
CA VAL A 295 7.85 -3.60 -20.54
C VAL A 295 6.87 -2.66 -19.87
N ASN A 296 7.36 -1.91 -18.90
CA ASN A 296 6.64 -0.76 -18.41
C ASN A 296 6.70 0.24 -19.56
N ALA A 297 5.60 0.37 -20.31
CA ALA A 297 5.37 1.52 -21.16
C ALA A 297 5.80 2.72 -20.35
N GLY A 298 6.75 3.52 -20.85
CA GLY A 298 7.35 4.63 -20.13
C GLY A 298 6.32 5.68 -19.71
N GLY A 299 5.49 5.36 -18.73
CA GLY A 299 5.08 6.29 -17.72
C GLY A 299 6.36 6.50 -16.95
N GLY A 300 7.09 7.56 -17.29
CA GLY A 300 8.00 8.14 -16.31
C GLY A 300 7.21 8.20 -15.01
N SER A 301 7.70 7.52 -13.99
CA SER A 301 7.17 7.60 -12.65
C SER A 301 7.27 9.06 -12.25
N GLY A 302 6.24 9.85 -12.58
CA GLY A 302 5.98 11.18 -12.04
C GLY A 302 5.55 11.08 -10.59
N GLY A 303 6.01 10.05 -9.86
CA GLY A 303 6.07 10.02 -8.42
C GLY A 303 7.19 10.95 -7.99
N GLY A 304 7.00 12.25 -8.21
CA GLY A 304 7.73 13.24 -7.45
C GLY A 304 7.44 12.92 -5.99
N SER A 305 8.44 12.43 -5.26
CA SER A 305 8.32 12.26 -3.81
C SER A 305 7.76 13.55 -3.22
N PRO A 306 6.76 13.47 -2.32
CA PRO A 306 6.17 14.67 -1.75
C PRO A 306 7.28 15.58 -1.19
N ILE A 307 7.26 16.85 -1.59
CA ILE A 307 8.16 17.86 -1.05
C ILE A 307 7.90 17.89 0.46
N THR A 308 8.83 17.34 1.22
CA THR A 308 8.68 17.23 2.67
C THR A 308 9.42 18.41 3.31
N TRP A 309 8.69 19.23 4.03
CA TRP A 309 9.23 20.37 4.77
C TRP A 309 9.65 19.86 6.15
N TYR A 310 10.95 19.80 6.43
CA TYR A 310 11.46 19.54 7.77
C TYR A 310 12.06 20.83 8.33
N ASP A 311 11.63 21.21 9.54
CA ASP A 311 12.40 22.08 10.42
C ASP A 311 13.53 21.21 11.00
N GLU A 312 14.78 21.47 10.59
CA GLU A 312 15.94 20.83 11.23
C GLU A 312 16.01 21.40 12.65
N GLY A 313 15.50 20.62 13.61
CA GLY A 313 15.30 21.03 14.97
C GLY A 313 16.47 21.81 15.59
N THR A 314 16.06 22.84 16.34
CA THR A 314 16.81 23.54 17.40
C THR A 314 17.95 24.48 17.00
N ALA A 315 17.61 25.75 16.78
CA ALA A 315 17.92 26.89 17.66
C ALA A 315 17.72 28.22 16.89
N LEU A 316 16.92 29.13 17.44
CA LEU A 316 16.62 30.46 16.88
C LEU A 316 17.88 31.36 16.86
N GLY A 317 18.79 31.11 15.92
CA GLY A 317 20.03 31.87 15.78
C GLY A 317 20.80 31.65 14.47
N GLN A 318 20.46 30.65 13.65
CA GLN A 318 20.97 30.52 12.29
C GLN A 318 19.83 30.51 11.27
N GLN A 319 20.07 31.13 10.12
CA GLN A 319 19.15 31.12 8.99
C GLN A 319 18.65 29.69 8.73
N THR A 320 17.35 29.48 8.88
CA THR A 320 16.63 28.28 8.44
C THR A 320 16.89 28.11 6.94
N LYS A 321 17.73 27.14 6.58
CA LYS A 321 17.92 26.76 5.18
C LYS A 321 16.69 26.00 4.73
N VAL A 322 15.82 26.66 3.97
CA VAL A 322 14.74 25.98 3.25
C VAL A 322 15.40 25.10 2.19
N LYS A 323 15.33 23.79 2.38
CA LYS A 323 15.94 22.81 1.48
C LYS A 323 14.92 22.41 0.42
N PHE A 324 15.18 22.79 -0.83
CA PHE A 324 14.39 22.35 -1.98
C PHE A 324 14.96 21.03 -2.50
N THR A 325 14.21 19.94 -2.35
CA THR A 325 14.59 18.60 -2.82
C THR A 325 13.48 18.01 -3.69
N GLY A 326 13.85 17.50 -4.85
CA GLY A 326 12.95 16.82 -5.78
C GLY A 326 13.62 16.62 -7.15
N ALA A 327 13.21 15.60 -7.91
CA ALA A 327 13.76 15.35 -9.24
C ALA A 327 13.50 16.55 -10.17
N GLY A 328 14.56 17.11 -10.76
CA GLY A 328 14.47 18.29 -11.64
C GLY A 328 14.33 19.64 -10.93
N VAL A 329 14.40 19.66 -9.59
CA VAL A 329 14.47 20.90 -8.80
C VAL A 329 15.93 21.21 -8.52
N MET A 330 16.38 22.39 -8.96
CA MET A 330 17.70 22.92 -8.63
C MET A 330 17.51 24.25 -7.91
N ALA A 331 18.18 24.43 -6.77
CA ALA A 331 18.20 25.69 -6.04
C ALA A 331 19.63 26.21 -6.02
N ALA A 332 19.83 27.43 -6.48
CA ALA A 332 21.11 28.11 -6.47
C ALA A 332 21.01 29.37 -5.62
N VAL A 333 21.99 29.62 -4.76
CA VAL A 333 22.11 30.88 -4.04
C VAL A 333 22.79 31.88 -4.96
N ASN A 334 22.14 33.01 -5.21
CA ASN A 334 22.62 34.04 -6.11
C ASN A 334 22.60 35.39 -5.39
N GLY A 335 23.62 35.64 -4.56
CA GLY A 335 23.63 36.79 -3.66
C GLY A 335 22.65 36.58 -2.49
N ASP A 336 21.78 37.56 -2.24
CA ASP A 336 20.78 37.54 -1.16
C ASP A 336 19.49 36.77 -1.54
N THR A 337 19.39 36.28 -2.77
CA THR A 337 18.25 35.52 -3.28
C THR A 337 18.60 34.05 -3.52
N VAL A 338 17.58 33.19 -3.40
CA VAL A 338 17.67 31.78 -3.80
C VAL A 338 16.85 31.61 -5.08
N ASP A 339 17.56 31.34 -6.18
CA ASP A 339 16.95 31.02 -7.46
C ASP A 339 16.58 29.53 -7.46
N VAL A 340 15.29 29.23 -7.41
CA VAL A 340 14.78 27.85 -7.50
C VAL A 340 14.27 27.62 -8.91
N THR A 341 15.02 26.84 -9.69
CA THR A 341 14.60 26.39 -11.01
C THR A 341 13.91 25.04 -10.88
N ILE A 342 12.65 25.00 -11.29
CA ILE A 342 11.90 23.76 -11.50
C ILE A 342 11.87 23.56 -13.01
N ALA A 343 12.64 22.60 -13.52
CA ALA A 343 12.63 22.31 -14.94
C ALA A 343 11.21 21.89 -15.37
N ALA A 344 10.67 22.50 -16.43
CA ALA A 344 9.37 22.15 -16.96
C ALA A 344 9.37 20.65 -17.35
N GLN A 345 8.73 19.82 -16.53
CA GLN A 345 8.47 18.43 -16.89
C GLN A 345 7.22 18.40 -17.75
N ALA A 346 7.35 17.90 -18.98
CA ALA A 346 6.21 17.61 -19.83
C ALA A 346 5.42 16.45 -19.21
N ALA A 347 4.43 16.76 -18.37
CA ALA A 347 3.55 15.78 -17.75
C ALA A 347 2.09 16.21 -17.87
N ALA A 348 1.25 15.23 -18.20
CA ALA A 348 -0.16 15.35 -18.51
C ALA A 348 -1.01 15.90 -17.35
N ALA A 349 -2.19 16.41 -17.71
CA ALA A 349 -3.19 16.99 -16.83
C ALA A 349 -3.65 16.00 -15.74
N GLY A 350 -3.03 16.06 -14.57
CA GLY A 350 -3.37 15.25 -13.41
C GLY A 350 -2.81 15.86 -12.14
N GLY A 351 -3.12 17.13 -11.88
CA GLY A 351 -2.80 17.77 -10.61
C GLY A 351 -4.01 17.67 -9.67
N ASP A 352 -3.86 16.94 -8.57
CA ASP A 352 -4.78 16.99 -7.42
C ASP A 352 -5.01 18.45 -7.00
N GLY A 353 -6.27 18.79 -6.73
CA GLY A 353 -6.76 20.15 -6.44
C GLY A 353 -6.26 20.79 -5.13
N GLY A 354 -5.07 20.41 -4.64
CA GLY A 354 -4.46 20.91 -3.41
C GLY A 354 -3.10 21.59 -3.56
N MET A 355 -2.48 21.60 -4.76
CA MET A 355 -1.18 22.26 -4.96
C MET A 355 -1.29 23.53 -5.81
N VAL A 356 -0.65 24.61 -5.32
CA VAL A 356 -0.43 25.84 -6.08
C VAL A 356 0.51 25.53 -7.25
N GLN A 357 -0.07 25.43 -8.45
CA GLN A 357 0.70 25.28 -9.69
C GLN A 357 1.15 26.66 -10.18
N PHE A 358 2.45 26.90 -10.17
CA PHE A 358 3.07 27.98 -10.96
C PHE A 358 3.33 27.46 -12.38
N ASN A 359 2.26 27.15 -13.13
CA ASN A 359 2.41 26.60 -14.47
C ASN A 359 2.91 27.65 -15.47
N SER A 360 3.94 27.27 -16.20
CA SER A 360 4.48 27.89 -17.41
C SER A 360 3.60 27.59 -18.62
N GLY A 361 2.86 28.59 -19.12
CA GLY A 361 2.31 28.54 -20.47
C GLY A 361 0.93 29.17 -20.61
N GLY A 362 0.92 30.46 -20.95
CA GLY A 362 -0.31 31.20 -21.23
C GLY A 362 -0.86 31.91 -20.00
N ALA A 363 -1.46 33.08 -20.23
CA ALA A 363 -1.92 34.03 -19.23
C ALA A 363 -2.57 33.41 -17.98
N ILE A 364 -2.42 34.09 -16.83
CA ILE A 364 -3.21 33.90 -15.61
C ILE A 364 -4.66 34.33 -15.88
N ALA A 365 -5.32 33.69 -16.85
CA ALA A 365 -6.70 33.87 -17.21
C ALA A 365 -7.44 32.63 -16.70
N GLY A 366 -7.82 32.65 -15.42
CA GLY A 366 -8.66 31.59 -14.85
C GLY A 366 -8.34 31.15 -13.42
N ALA A 367 -7.26 31.63 -12.80
CA ALA A 367 -6.97 31.30 -11.40
C ALA A 367 -7.84 32.12 -10.43
N ALA A 368 -9.10 31.74 -10.29
CA ALA A 368 -10.01 32.24 -9.24
C ALA A 368 -9.64 31.73 -7.81
N GLY A 369 -8.39 31.37 -7.55
CA GLY A 369 -8.05 30.45 -6.45
C GLY A 369 -6.92 30.86 -5.50
N VAL A 370 -6.19 31.96 -5.73
CA VAL A 370 -5.23 32.44 -4.72
C VAL A 370 -5.89 33.55 -3.89
N THR A 371 -6.66 33.13 -2.89
CA THR A 371 -7.26 34.06 -1.93
C THR A 371 -6.28 34.28 -0.77
N VAL A 372 -5.54 35.39 -0.79
CA VAL A 372 -4.85 35.86 0.42
C VAL A 372 -5.90 36.51 1.32
N LYS A 373 -6.40 35.76 2.30
CA LYS A 373 -7.27 36.34 3.34
C LYS A 373 -6.41 37.19 4.28
N SER A 374 -6.64 38.51 4.30
CA SER A 374 -6.24 39.31 5.46
C SER A 374 -7.08 38.85 6.67
N PRO A 375 -6.54 38.91 7.90
CA PRO A 375 -7.33 38.63 9.09
C PRO A 375 -8.55 39.56 9.11
N ALA A 376 -9.73 38.97 9.28
CA ALA A 376 -11.03 39.61 9.11
C ALA A 376 -11.16 40.94 9.85
N ASN A 377 -11.70 41.96 9.18
CA ASN A 377 -12.48 43.02 9.81
C ASN A 377 -13.42 43.69 8.79
N GLY A 378 -14.73 43.44 8.94
CA GLY A 378 -15.80 44.28 8.39
C GLY A 378 -16.28 43.98 6.96
N PRO A 379 -17.57 44.23 6.65
CA PRO A 379 -18.16 43.95 5.34
C PRO A 379 -17.69 44.99 4.33
N GLY A 380 -17.16 44.57 3.17
CA GLY A 380 -17.16 45.46 2.00
C GLY A 380 -16.11 45.31 0.90
N TYR A 381 -15.03 44.53 1.03
CA TYR A 381 -13.97 44.55 0.00
C TYR A 381 -13.52 43.15 -0.43
N THR A 382 -14.03 42.69 -1.57
CA THR A 382 -13.51 41.53 -2.32
C THR A 382 -12.85 42.02 -3.60
N ASN A 383 -11.54 42.26 -3.53
CA ASN A 383 -10.52 42.11 -4.59
C ASN A 383 -9.32 43.02 -4.28
N HIS A 384 -8.53 42.63 -3.27
CA HIS A 384 -7.18 43.15 -3.13
C HIS A 384 -6.23 42.18 -3.82
N ILE A 385 -5.87 42.50 -5.07
CA ILE A 385 -4.62 42.00 -5.64
C ILE A 385 -3.51 42.74 -4.88
N LEU A 386 -2.63 41.96 -4.25
CA LEU A 386 -1.50 42.34 -3.41
C LEU A 386 -0.83 43.66 -3.85
N HIS A 387 -1.01 44.75 -3.09
CA HIS A 387 0.00 45.82 -2.98
C HIS A 387 0.28 46.07 -1.50
N ALA A 388 1.34 45.46 -1.01
CA ALA A 388 1.96 45.81 0.25
C ALA A 388 2.76 47.10 0.04
N ASN A 389 2.17 48.26 0.35
CA ASN A 389 2.94 49.34 0.96
C ASN A 389 2.00 50.29 1.73
N ALA A 390 2.23 50.40 3.04
CA ALA A 390 1.56 51.37 3.88
C ALA A 390 2.24 52.73 3.66
N TYR A 391 1.49 53.71 3.17
CA TYR A 391 1.91 55.10 2.89
C TYR A 391 2.86 55.30 1.70
N THR A 392 2.32 55.30 0.47
CA THR A 392 2.38 56.42 -0.53
C THR A 392 1.91 55.93 -1.90
N GLY A 393 0.87 56.55 -2.47
CA GLY A 393 0.49 56.40 -3.87
C GLY A 393 -0.38 55.18 -4.22
N GLY A 394 -1.63 55.12 -3.74
CA GLY A 394 -2.56 54.07 -4.16
C GLY A 394 -3.11 54.33 -5.56
N CYS A 395 -3.20 53.30 -6.42
CA CYS A 395 -4.03 53.37 -7.62
C CYS A 395 -5.21 52.41 -7.49
N ALA A 396 -6.44 52.92 -7.62
CA ALA A 396 -7.66 52.13 -7.60
C ALA A 396 -8.09 51.81 -9.04
N PHE A 397 -8.34 50.53 -9.31
CA PHE A 397 -8.81 50.07 -10.63
C PHE A 397 -10.29 49.68 -10.53
N GLU A 398 -11.13 50.29 -11.35
CA GLU A 398 -12.58 50.06 -11.32
C GLU A 398 -13.15 49.87 -12.72
N THR A 399 -14.27 49.15 -12.82
CA THR A 399 -15.03 48.98 -14.06
C THR A 399 -16.43 49.50 -13.85
N VAL A 400 -16.85 50.46 -14.69
CA VAL A 400 -18.16 51.11 -14.61
C VAL A 400 -19.02 50.63 -15.77
N ALA A 401 -20.16 50.02 -15.44
CA ALA A 401 -21.13 49.57 -16.42
C ALA A 401 -21.81 50.76 -17.14
N ALA A 402 -22.30 50.52 -18.36
CA ALA A 402 -23.00 51.54 -19.13
C ALA A 402 -24.23 52.08 -18.36
N GLY A 403 -24.34 53.41 -18.27
CA GLY A 403 -25.41 54.12 -17.56
C GLY A 403 -25.23 54.19 -16.03
N ALA A 404 -24.16 53.62 -15.47
CA ALA A 404 -23.92 53.65 -14.04
C ALA A 404 -23.27 54.97 -13.57
N GLY A 405 -23.50 55.29 -12.29
CA GLY A 405 -22.77 56.35 -11.59
C GLY A 405 -21.49 55.79 -10.99
N TRP A 406 -20.43 56.59 -11.00
CA TRP A 406 -19.15 56.29 -10.36
C TRP A 406 -18.81 57.36 -9.33
N TRP A 407 -18.41 56.96 -8.13
CA TRP A 407 -18.10 57.87 -7.01
C TRP A 407 -16.61 57.85 -6.71
N ALA A 408 -15.96 58.96 -6.97
CA ALA A 408 -14.55 59.11 -6.62
C ALA A 408 -14.38 59.64 -5.19
N ASP A 409 -13.51 59.03 -4.40
CA ASP A 409 -13.04 59.56 -3.11
C ASP A 409 -11.73 60.32 -3.28
N SER A 410 -11.62 61.47 -2.62
CA SER A 410 -10.43 62.32 -2.65
C SER A 410 -9.64 62.16 -1.35
N TYR A 411 -9.00 61.00 -1.18
CA TYR A 411 -7.91 60.88 -0.22
C TYR A 411 -6.57 61.22 -0.91
N HIS A 412 -5.64 61.77 -0.13
CA HIS A 412 -4.32 62.23 -0.61
C HIS A 412 -3.62 61.12 -1.42
N ASP A 413 -3.03 61.50 -2.56
CA ASP A 413 -2.18 60.67 -3.42
C ASP A 413 -2.82 59.39 -3.99
N VAL A 414 -4.14 59.37 -4.21
CA VAL A 414 -4.79 58.28 -4.95
C VAL A 414 -5.00 58.66 -6.42
N ALA A 415 -4.65 57.75 -7.34
CA ALA A 415 -5.05 57.81 -8.73
C ALA A 415 -6.15 56.77 -9.00
N TYR A 416 -7.13 57.08 -9.84
CA TYR A 416 -8.12 56.11 -10.29
C TYR A 416 -7.87 55.74 -11.74
N ASP A 417 -7.89 54.45 -12.06
CA ASP A 417 -7.97 53.94 -13.42
C ASP A 417 -9.33 53.26 -13.60
N VAL A 418 -10.21 53.92 -14.35
CA VAL A 418 -11.61 53.55 -14.51
C VAL A 418 -11.86 53.08 -15.94
N ALA A 419 -12.19 51.81 -16.10
CA ALA A 419 -12.65 51.24 -17.35
C ALA A 419 -14.15 51.53 -17.55
N LEU A 420 -14.50 52.26 -18.60
CA LEU A 420 -15.86 52.63 -18.97
C LEU A 420 -16.38 51.69 -20.06
N ALA A 421 -17.41 50.91 -19.72
CA ALA A 421 -18.09 50.02 -20.66
C ALA A 421 -19.23 50.70 -21.45
N GLY A 422 -19.37 52.03 -21.34
CA GLY A 422 -20.38 52.83 -22.02
C GLY A 422 -20.44 54.25 -21.45
N ALA A 423 -21.51 55.00 -21.79
CA ALA A 423 -21.75 56.31 -21.19
C ALA A 423 -21.87 56.19 -19.66
N ALA A 424 -21.32 57.16 -18.92
CA ALA A 424 -21.25 57.09 -17.46
C ALA A 424 -21.48 58.47 -16.83
N THR A 425 -21.86 58.48 -15.56
CA THR A 425 -21.94 59.72 -14.77
C THR A 425 -20.88 59.73 -13.68
N LEU A 426 -19.99 60.72 -13.74
CA LEU A 426 -19.04 61.02 -12.68
C LEU A 426 -19.78 61.74 -11.55
N LYS A 427 -19.79 61.11 -10.37
CA LYS A 427 -20.38 61.64 -9.13
C LYS A 427 -19.29 61.92 -8.11
N GLY A 428 -19.51 62.94 -7.29
CA GLY A 428 -18.59 63.24 -6.20
C GLY A 428 -18.92 62.42 -4.96
N SER A 429 -17.92 62.00 -4.20
CA SER A 429 -18.11 61.55 -2.82
C SER A 429 -17.72 62.67 -1.84
N VAL A 430 -17.60 62.38 -0.54
CA VAL A 430 -17.24 63.38 0.48
C VAL A 430 -15.79 63.82 0.28
N ILE A 431 -15.59 64.87 -0.51
CA ILE A 431 -14.29 65.55 -0.62
C ILE A 431 -13.98 66.24 0.71
N ASN A 432 -13.12 65.62 1.51
CA ASN A 432 -12.73 66.07 2.85
C ASN A 432 -11.43 66.87 2.77
N VAL A 433 -11.46 68.15 3.12
CA VAL A 433 -10.26 68.98 3.21
C VAL A 433 -9.77 68.95 4.66
N GLN A 434 -8.74 68.16 4.96
CA GLN A 434 -8.13 68.17 6.29
C GLN A 434 -7.25 69.42 6.45
N ASN A 435 -7.85 70.51 6.94
CA ASN A 435 -7.32 71.66 7.68
C ASN A 435 -6.00 72.38 7.30
N ASN A 436 -5.20 71.89 6.37
CA ASN A 436 -4.04 72.59 5.84
C ASN A 436 -4.33 73.00 4.40
N ASN A 437 -3.70 74.09 3.96
CA ASN A 437 -3.93 74.79 2.70
C ASN A 437 -3.54 73.98 1.44
N GLU A 438 -3.68 72.66 1.50
CA GLU A 438 -3.18 71.67 0.56
C GLU A 438 -4.26 71.38 -0.49
N ILE A 439 -3.90 71.59 -1.75
CA ILE A 439 -4.73 71.25 -2.89
C ILE A 439 -4.76 69.72 -2.96
N ALA A 440 -5.85 69.08 -2.53
CA ALA A 440 -6.07 67.69 -2.85
C ALA A 440 -6.42 67.61 -4.34
N ALA A 441 -5.55 67.00 -5.14
CA ALA A 441 -5.78 66.76 -6.57
C ALA A 441 -5.71 65.25 -6.83
N THR A 442 -6.85 64.62 -7.05
CA THR A 442 -6.94 63.21 -7.42
C THR A 442 -6.94 63.09 -8.94
N LYS A 443 -5.99 62.33 -9.50
CA LYS A 443 -5.93 62.07 -10.94
C LYS A 443 -6.82 60.88 -11.29
N VAL A 444 -7.68 61.04 -12.29
CA VAL A 444 -8.60 59.99 -12.76
C VAL A 444 -8.34 59.72 -14.23
N TYR A 445 -7.94 58.50 -14.55
CA TYR A 445 -7.80 57.96 -15.89
C TYR A 445 -9.11 57.29 -16.29
N LEU A 446 -9.90 57.95 -17.14
CA LEU A 446 -11.14 57.41 -17.70
C LEU A 446 -10.82 56.71 -19.02
N ARG A 447 -10.82 55.37 -19.02
CA ARG A 447 -10.55 54.55 -20.21
C ARG A 447 -11.85 54.09 -20.85
N ASN A 448 -12.14 54.56 -22.05
CA ASN A 448 -13.21 53.99 -22.85
C ASN A 448 -12.78 52.62 -23.38
N THR A 449 -13.37 51.54 -22.89
CA THR A 449 -13.06 50.18 -23.36
C THR A 449 -14.01 49.70 -24.46
N THR A 450 -14.82 50.60 -25.01
CA THR A 450 -15.78 50.29 -26.07
C THR A 450 -15.27 50.70 -27.45
N ALA A 451 -15.86 50.11 -28.48
CA ALA A 451 -15.55 50.41 -29.88
C ALA A 451 -16.23 51.69 -30.43
N ALA A 452 -16.95 52.44 -29.59
CA ALA A 452 -17.63 53.68 -29.94
C ALA A 452 -17.23 54.80 -28.97
N ALA A 453 -17.43 56.06 -29.36
CA ALA A 453 -17.25 57.17 -28.43
C ALA A 453 -18.27 57.09 -27.27
N VAL A 454 -17.83 57.39 -26.05
CA VAL A 454 -18.68 57.40 -24.84
C VAL A 454 -18.77 58.81 -24.29
N ASN A 455 -19.99 59.21 -23.88
CA ASN A 455 -20.22 60.46 -23.19
C ASN A 455 -20.12 60.26 -21.68
N VAL A 456 -19.36 61.13 -21.02
CA VAL A 456 -19.27 61.21 -19.56
C VAL A 456 -19.93 62.49 -19.09
N THR A 457 -20.93 62.36 -18.24
CA THR A 457 -21.63 63.48 -17.59
C THR A 457 -21.03 63.70 -16.21
N ILE A 458 -20.79 64.95 -15.83
CA ILE A 458 -20.40 65.34 -14.48
C ILE A 458 -21.67 65.76 -13.73
N ASP A 459 -21.97 65.08 -12.62
CA ASP A 459 -23.12 65.42 -11.77
C ASP A 459 -22.77 66.59 -10.84
N THR A 460 -23.43 67.73 -11.05
CA THR A 460 -23.29 68.92 -10.17
C THR A 460 -24.51 69.14 -9.28
N SER A 461 -25.51 68.24 -9.35
CA SER A 461 -26.80 68.43 -8.67
C SER A 461 -26.77 68.12 -7.18
N ASP A 462 -25.80 67.30 -6.74
CA ASP A 462 -25.64 66.86 -5.35
C ASP A 462 -24.75 67.78 -4.50
N GLY A 463 -24.19 68.84 -5.11
CA GLY A 463 -23.31 69.80 -4.45
C GLY A 463 -21.90 69.28 -4.13
N HIS A 464 -21.56 68.07 -4.56
CA HIS A 464 -20.21 67.51 -4.36
C HIS A 464 -19.20 68.04 -5.38
N PHE A 465 -19.64 68.37 -6.60
CA PHE A 465 -18.89 69.20 -7.54
C PHE A 465 -19.56 70.55 -7.70
N THR A 466 -18.81 71.62 -7.42
CA THR A 466 -19.30 73.00 -7.47
C THR A 466 -18.88 73.74 -8.74
N GLU A 467 -17.90 73.19 -9.47
CA GLU A 467 -17.29 73.84 -10.63
C GLU A 467 -16.77 72.82 -11.64
N ILE A 468 -16.78 73.17 -12.93
CA ILE A 468 -16.19 72.39 -14.02
C ILE A 468 -15.26 73.32 -14.77
N VAL A 469 -13.98 72.95 -14.89
CA VAL A 469 -12.94 73.80 -15.45
C VAL A 469 -12.30 73.10 -16.65
N GLY A 470 -12.23 73.78 -17.80
CA GLY A 470 -11.55 73.24 -18.98
C GLY A 470 -12.24 72.05 -19.65
N LEU A 471 -13.47 71.71 -19.25
CA LEU A 471 -14.27 70.62 -19.82
C LEU A 471 -15.66 71.08 -20.26
N SER A 472 -16.18 70.47 -21.31
CA SER A 472 -17.63 70.48 -21.59
C SER A 472 -18.34 69.48 -20.67
N ASN A 473 -19.61 69.73 -20.34
CA ASN A 473 -20.43 68.78 -19.60
C ASN A 473 -21.76 68.53 -20.35
N PRO A 474 -21.99 67.32 -20.90
CA PRO A 474 -21.07 66.17 -20.92
C PRO A 474 -19.83 66.40 -21.81
N PHE A 475 -18.80 65.56 -21.66
CA PHE A 475 -17.68 65.45 -22.59
C PHE A 475 -17.60 64.05 -23.20
N SER A 476 -17.05 63.96 -24.41
CA SER A 476 -16.85 62.70 -25.13
C SER A 476 -15.43 62.15 -24.90
N ILE A 477 -15.30 60.82 -24.87
CA ILE A 477 -14.05 60.08 -24.94
C ILE A 477 -14.15 59.13 -26.14
N ASP A 478 -13.21 59.25 -27.09
CA ASP A 478 -13.20 58.42 -28.30
C ASP A 478 -13.07 56.92 -28.00
N ALA A 479 -13.44 56.08 -28.98
CA ALA A 479 -13.33 54.63 -28.87
C ALA A 479 -11.91 54.18 -28.52
N ASN A 480 -11.76 53.30 -27.53
CA ASN A 480 -10.46 52.81 -27.03
C ASN A 480 -9.48 53.92 -26.56
N ALA A 481 -9.97 55.13 -26.29
CA ALA A 481 -9.15 56.24 -25.82
C ALA A 481 -9.20 56.39 -24.29
N THR A 482 -8.21 57.10 -23.75
CA THR A 482 -8.15 57.47 -22.33
C THR A 482 -8.21 58.98 -22.20
N LYS A 483 -9.05 59.47 -21.30
CA LYS A 483 -9.06 60.88 -20.90
C LYS A 483 -8.69 61.00 -19.44
N ILE A 484 -7.82 61.96 -19.12
CA ILE A 484 -7.42 62.26 -17.75
C ILE A 484 -8.27 63.43 -17.27
N VAL A 485 -8.83 63.32 -16.08
CA VAL A 485 -9.45 64.44 -15.38
C VAL A 485 -8.85 64.54 -13.97
N TYR A 486 -8.88 65.74 -13.41
CA TYR A 486 -8.43 65.99 -12.04
C TYR A 486 -9.63 66.37 -11.18
N LEU A 487 -9.76 65.73 -10.03
CA LEU A 487 -10.71 66.12 -9.01
C LEU A 487 -9.96 66.97 -8.01
N THR A 488 -10.26 68.25 -7.96
CA THR A 488 -9.54 69.21 -7.14
C THR A 488 -10.43 69.76 -6.03
N ALA A 489 -9.85 69.88 -4.84
CA ALA A 489 -10.44 70.61 -3.73
C ALA A 489 -9.52 71.80 -3.39
N ARG A 490 -10.04 73.02 -3.49
CA ARG A 490 -9.28 74.24 -3.23
C ARG A 490 -10.02 75.10 -2.22
N LYS A 491 -9.34 75.59 -1.19
CA LYS A 491 -9.88 76.61 -0.29
C LYS A 491 -9.65 77.98 -0.92
N ASP A 492 -10.70 78.76 -1.14
CA ASP A 492 -10.54 80.13 -1.62
C ASP A 492 -10.14 81.09 -0.46
N GLY A 493 -9.78 82.33 -0.80
CA GLY A 493 -9.36 83.33 0.19
C GLY A 493 -10.41 83.68 1.25
N SER A 494 -11.66 83.25 1.08
CA SER A 494 -12.75 83.40 2.07
C SER A 494 -12.84 82.23 3.06
N GLY A 495 -12.07 81.17 2.82
CA GLY A 495 -12.11 79.93 3.59
C GLY A 495 -13.14 78.91 3.08
N SER A 496 -13.84 79.20 1.99
CA SER A 496 -14.80 78.28 1.36
C SER A 496 -14.08 77.25 0.49
N VAL A 497 -14.48 75.98 0.56
CA VAL A 497 -13.91 74.92 -0.27
C VAL A 497 -14.65 74.86 -1.61
N ARG A 498 -13.93 75.09 -2.71
CA ARG A 498 -14.39 74.83 -4.07
C ARG A 498 -13.94 73.44 -4.50
N LYS A 499 -14.87 72.66 -5.04
CA LYS A 499 -14.66 71.28 -5.49
C LYS A 499 -14.87 71.26 -7.00
N ALA A 500 -13.82 71.01 -7.77
CA ALA A 500 -13.87 71.10 -9.23
C ALA A 500 -13.48 69.79 -9.91
N VAL A 501 -14.04 69.59 -11.10
CA VAL A 501 -13.54 68.62 -12.07
C VAL A 501 -12.81 69.40 -13.16
N GLU A 502 -11.52 69.13 -13.33
CA GLU A 502 -10.63 69.82 -14.27
C GLU A 502 -10.20 68.86 -15.39
N GLY A 503 -10.20 69.34 -16.63
CA GLY A 503 -9.93 68.56 -17.85
C GLY A 503 -8.56 68.68 -18.45
#